data_AF-A0A8X6FAQ9-F1
#
_entry.id   AF-A0A8X6FAQ9-F1
#
_cell.length_a   1.000
_cell.length_b   1.000
_cell.length_c   1.000
_cell.angle_alpha   90.00
_cell.angle_beta   90.00
_cell.angle_gamma   90.00
#
_symmetry.space_group_name_H-M   'P 1'
#
loop_
_entity.id
_entity.type
_entity.pdbx_description
1 polymer ?
#
loop_
_entity_poly.entity_id
_entity_poly.type
_entity_poly.pdbx_seq_one_letter_code
_entity_poly.pdbx_strand_id
1 'polypeptide(L)'
;MAFLAKGKKADLVNVCEELGENVPPNSRVPDIKHIILESKNFNEEAVRIMLDRIIGERLEEAEAERQQLEHEAEWQRLEREAEQQRLEREAEQQRLEREAEQQRREAEQQRLEREAEQQRREAEQQRLEREAEQRRLEREAEAEQRQIELQRLERSDV
;
A
#
# COMPACT_ATOMS: atom_id res chain seq x y z
N MET A 1 -11.57 14.64 -61.20
CA MET A 1 -11.25 15.62 -60.14
C MET A 1 -10.59 14.91 -58.96
N ALA A 2 -9.28 15.12 -58.75
CA ALA A 2 -8.48 14.35 -57.79
C ALA A 2 -8.71 14.76 -56.32
N PHE A 3 -9.18 15.98 -56.04
CA PHE A 3 -9.24 16.50 -54.68
C PHE A 3 -10.29 15.80 -53.80
N LEU A 4 -11.41 15.30 -54.35
CA LEU A 4 -12.41 14.52 -53.61
C LEU A 4 -11.88 13.13 -53.17
N ALA A 5 -10.69 12.73 -53.61
CA ALA A 5 -10.07 11.49 -53.14
C ALA A 5 -9.49 11.60 -51.72
N LYS A 6 -9.27 12.82 -51.21
CA LYS A 6 -8.71 13.06 -49.87
C LYS A 6 -9.73 12.80 -48.74
N GLY A 7 -11.02 12.90 -49.04
CA GLY A 7 -12.11 12.67 -48.09
C GLY A 7 -12.52 11.21 -47.96
N LYS A 8 -12.85 10.79 -46.73
CA LYS A 8 -13.58 9.54 -46.48
C LYS A 8 -15.04 9.71 -46.91
N LYS A 9 -15.77 8.59 -46.96
CA LYS A 9 -17.20 8.58 -47.29
C LYS A 9 -17.99 9.58 -46.45
N ALA A 10 -17.79 9.62 -45.13
CA ALA A 10 -18.48 10.54 -44.22
C ALA A 10 -18.21 12.01 -44.58
N ASP A 11 -16.96 12.39 -44.83
CA ASP A 11 -16.62 13.76 -45.21
C ASP A 11 -17.33 14.19 -46.51
N LEU A 12 -17.40 13.28 -47.48
CA LEU A 12 -18.09 13.53 -48.75
C LEU A 12 -19.61 13.64 -48.58
N VAL A 13 -20.20 12.91 -47.61
CA VAL A 13 -21.61 13.08 -47.26
C VAL A 13 -21.84 14.44 -46.64
N ASN A 14 -21.00 14.87 -45.69
CA ASN A 14 -21.10 16.20 -45.08
C ASN A 14 -20.95 17.32 -46.12
N VAL A 15 -20.07 17.14 -47.11
CA VAL A 15 -19.97 18.06 -48.26
C VAL A 15 -21.28 18.14 -49.04
N CYS A 16 -21.93 17.01 -49.33
CA CYS A 16 -23.25 17.03 -49.99
C CYS A 16 -24.29 17.76 -49.13
N GLU A 17 -24.33 17.50 -47.83
CA GLU A 17 -25.26 18.15 -46.90
C GLU A 17 -25.08 19.67 -46.90
N GLU A 18 -23.84 20.17 -46.89
CA GLU A 18 -23.55 21.60 -46.96
C GLU A 18 -23.84 22.23 -48.33
N LEU A 19 -23.80 21.44 -49.40
CA LEU A 19 -24.27 21.86 -50.72
C LEU A 19 -25.80 21.83 -50.85
N GLY A 20 -26.52 21.31 -49.85
CA GLY A 20 -27.97 21.13 -49.88
C GLY A 20 -28.42 19.91 -50.69
N GLU A 21 -27.51 19.00 -51.00
CA GLU A 21 -27.77 17.75 -51.72
C GLU A 21 -28.05 16.60 -50.74
N ASN A 22 -29.08 15.81 -51.03
CA ASN A 22 -29.38 14.61 -50.24
C ASN A 22 -28.59 13.42 -50.76
N VAL A 23 -27.87 12.73 -49.87
CA VAL A 23 -27.18 11.47 -50.21
C VAL A 23 -28.08 10.29 -49.85
N PRO A 24 -28.53 9.47 -50.84
CA PRO A 24 -29.30 8.27 -50.55
C PRO A 24 -28.57 7.34 -49.57
N PRO A 25 -29.30 6.69 -48.64
CA PRO A 25 -28.72 5.68 -47.76
C PRO A 25 -27.95 4.63 -48.57
N ASN A 26 -26.80 4.18 -48.05
CA ASN A 26 -25.92 3.20 -48.70
C ASN A 26 -25.26 3.63 -50.02
N SER A 27 -25.34 4.90 -50.41
CA SER A 27 -24.61 5.42 -51.60
C SER A 27 -23.13 5.06 -51.57
N ARG A 28 -22.56 4.67 -52.72
CA ARG A 28 -21.13 4.37 -52.81
C ARG A 28 -20.37 5.67 -52.99
N VAL A 29 -19.09 5.67 -52.60
CA VAL A 29 -18.20 6.84 -52.74
C VAL A 29 -18.19 7.43 -54.16
N PRO A 30 -18.15 6.63 -55.26
CA PRO A 30 -18.25 7.17 -56.61
C PRO A 30 -19.58 7.90 -56.87
N ASP A 31 -20.69 7.36 -56.37
CA ASP A 31 -22.03 7.95 -56.54
C ASP A 31 -22.14 9.27 -55.77
N ILE A 32 -21.58 9.33 -54.55
CA ILE A 32 -21.52 10.57 -53.74
C ILE A 32 -20.66 11.64 -54.44
N LYS A 33 -19.50 11.24 -54.99
CA LYS A 33 -18.67 12.16 -55.79
C LYS A 33 -19.41 12.69 -57.00
N HIS A 34 -20.26 11.87 -57.61
CA HIS A 34 -21.08 12.29 -58.74
C HIS A 34 -22.11 13.35 -58.33
N ILE A 35 -22.81 13.13 -57.22
CA ILE A 35 -23.78 14.09 -56.64
C ILE A 35 -23.11 15.45 -56.38
N ILE A 36 -21.91 15.47 -55.78
CA ILE A 36 -21.16 16.70 -55.53
C ILE A 36 -20.87 17.45 -56.84
N LEU A 37 -20.41 16.73 -57.87
CA LEU A 37 -20.00 17.32 -59.15
C LEU A 37 -21.19 17.80 -59.99
N GLU A 38 -22.37 17.20 -59.83
CA GLU A 38 -23.60 17.58 -60.53
C GLU A 38 -24.46 18.60 -59.77
N SER A 39 -24.07 18.96 -58.54
CA SER A 39 -24.80 19.93 -57.73
C SER A 39 -24.87 21.29 -58.42
N LYS A 40 -26.04 21.94 -58.33
CA LYS A 40 -26.24 23.31 -58.81
C LYS A 40 -25.39 24.33 -58.05
N ASN A 41 -24.96 23.97 -56.85
CA ASN A 41 -24.15 24.78 -55.95
C ASN A 41 -22.65 24.43 -56.07
N PHE A 42 -22.27 23.59 -57.04
CA PHE A 42 -20.88 23.19 -57.23
C PHE A 42 -19.98 24.37 -57.61
N ASN A 43 -18.98 24.62 -56.78
CA ASN A 43 -17.84 25.47 -57.07
C ASN A 43 -16.58 24.75 -56.58
N GLU A 44 -15.64 24.45 -57.49
CA GLU A 44 -14.48 23.61 -57.17
C GLU A 44 -13.68 24.13 -55.98
N GLU A 45 -13.46 25.45 -55.90
CA GLU A 45 -12.70 26.06 -54.82
C GLU A 45 -13.48 26.05 -53.50
N ALA A 46 -14.78 26.37 -53.54
CA ALA A 46 -15.63 26.31 -52.35
C ALA A 46 -15.73 24.89 -51.78
N VAL A 47 -15.93 23.88 -52.64
CA VAL A 47 -16.00 22.47 -52.23
C VAL A 47 -14.64 21.98 -51.72
N ARG A 48 -13.53 22.47 -52.29
CA ARG A 48 -12.19 22.13 -51.81
C ARG A 48 -11.96 22.63 -50.39
N ILE A 49 -12.28 23.91 -50.12
CA ILE A 49 -12.18 24.54 -48.80
C ILE A 49 -13.09 23.84 -47.80
N MET A 50 -14.33 23.56 -48.19
CA MET A 50 -15.30 22.82 -47.39
C MET A 50 -14.77 21.44 -46.99
N LEU A 51 -14.25 20.68 -47.97
CA LEU A 51 -13.70 19.35 -47.71
C LEU A 51 -12.43 19.41 -46.84
N ASP A 52 -11.58 20.43 -47.01
CA ASP A 52 -10.42 20.62 -46.12
C ASP A 52 -10.87 20.92 -44.67
N ARG A 53 -11.88 21.77 -44.49
CA ARG A 53 -12.45 22.07 -43.16
C ARG A 53 -13.03 20.82 -42.50
N ILE A 54 -13.91 20.09 -43.19
CA ILE A 54 -14.55 18.88 -42.65
C ILE A 54 -13.51 17.81 -42.28
N ILE A 55 -12.48 17.65 -43.11
CA ILE A 55 -11.38 16.72 -42.81
C ILE A 55 -10.59 17.18 -41.60
N GLY A 56 -10.31 18.49 -41.51
CA GLY A 56 -9.63 19.11 -40.37
C GLY A 56 -10.39 18.86 -39.07
N GLU A 57 -11.67 19.21 -39.01
CA GLU A 57 -12.54 19.02 -37.84
C GLU A 57 -12.54 17.56 -37.38
N ARG A 58 -12.75 16.60 -38.29
CA ARG A 58 -12.72 15.18 -37.95
C ARG A 58 -11.36 14.72 -37.42
N LEU A 59 -10.25 15.24 -37.97
CA LEU A 59 -8.91 14.89 -37.49
C LEU A 59 -8.63 15.49 -36.12
N GLU A 60 -9.04 16.74 -35.88
CA GLU A 60 -8.94 17.42 -34.59
C GLU A 60 -9.78 16.72 -33.52
N GLU A 61 -11.02 16.34 -33.84
CA GLU A 61 -11.88 15.56 -32.94
C GLU A 61 -11.25 14.20 -32.60
N ALA A 62 -10.74 13.48 -33.60
CA ALA A 62 -10.09 12.20 -33.39
C ALA A 62 -8.80 12.34 -32.56
N GLU A 63 -8.03 13.41 -32.75
CA GLU A 63 -6.84 13.69 -31.95
C GLU A 63 -7.22 14.04 -30.50
N ALA A 64 -8.23 14.89 -30.30
CA ALA A 64 -8.73 15.25 -28.98
C ALA A 64 -9.25 14.02 -28.21
N GLU A 65 -10.00 13.14 -28.87
CA GLU A 65 -10.48 11.89 -28.28
C GLU A 65 -9.30 10.99 -27.87
N ARG A 66 -8.29 10.84 -28.76
CA ARG A 66 -7.08 10.07 -28.43
C ARG A 66 -6.32 10.64 -27.25
N GLN A 67 -6.14 11.97 -27.21
CA GLN A 67 -5.46 12.65 -26.10
C GLN A 67 -6.23 12.48 -24.79
N GLN A 68 -7.56 12.58 -24.81
CA GLN A 68 -8.40 12.34 -23.63
C GLN A 68 -8.25 10.90 -23.11
N LEU A 69 -8.31 9.92 -24.00
CA LEU A 69 -8.13 8.51 -23.65
C LEU A 69 -6.74 8.22 -23.09
N GLU A 70 -5.69 8.80 -23.69
CA GLU A 70 -4.31 8.68 -23.21
C GLU A 70 -4.15 9.31 -21.81
N HIS A 71 -4.70 10.51 -21.59
CA HIS A 71 -4.67 11.18 -20.29
C HIS A 71 -5.46 10.40 -19.22
N GLU A 72 -6.65 9.90 -19.54
CA GLU A 72 -7.44 9.10 -18.61
C GLU A 72 -6.73 7.80 -18.24
N ALA A 73 -6.11 7.13 -19.22
CA ALA A 73 -5.34 5.92 -18.99
C ALA A 73 -4.11 6.19 -18.11
N GLU A 74 -3.40 7.30 -18.33
CA GLU A 74 -2.26 7.71 -17.50
C GLU A 74 -2.71 8.03 -16.06
N TRP A 75 -3.79 8.79 -15.91
CA TRP A 75 -4.37 9.13 -14.61
C TRP A 75 -4.76 7.88 -13.81
N GLN A 76 -5.46 6.94 -14.45
CA GLN A 76 -5.84 5.65 -13.88
C GLN A 76 -4.64 4.79 -13.46
N ARG A 77 -3.49 4.92 -14.16
CA ARG A 77 -2.26 4.22 -13.78
C ARG A 77 -1.62 4.86 -12.57
N LEU A 78 -1.52 6.20 -12.56
CA LEU A 78 -0.94 6.95 -11.45
C LEU A 78 -1.73 6.77 -10.16
N GLU A 79 -3.06 6.79 -10.24
CA GLU A 79 -3.94 6.56 -9.09
C GLU A 79 -3.73 5.17 -8.47
N ARG A 80 -3.68 4.12 -9.32
CA ARG A 80 -3.40 2.76 -8.86
C ARG A 80 -2.01 2.62 -8.23
N GLU A 81 -1.00 3.25 -8.81
CA GLU A 81 0.36 3.23 -8.25
C GLU A 81 0.41 3.95 -6.90
N ALA A 82 -0.26 5.09 -6.78
CA ALA A 82 -0.34 5.84 -5.52
C ALA A 82 -1.08 5.04 -4.44
N GLU A 83 -2.16 4.36 -4.78
CA GLU A 83 -2.88 3.49 -3.85
C GLU A 83 -2.02 2.31 -3.39
N GLN A 84 -1.32 1.64 -4.33
CA GLN A 84 -0.40 0.55 -4.00
C GLN A 84 0.72 1.01 -3.05
N GLN A 85 1.36 2.15 -3.33
CA GLN A 85 2.39 2.70 -2.46
C GLN A 85 1.85 3.03 -1.05
N ARG A 86 0.61 3.52 -0.95
CA ARG A 86 -0.01 3.78 0.35
C ARG A 86 -0.23 2.50 1.15
N LEU A 87 -0.78 1.47 0.49
CA LEU A 87 -1.01 0.17 1.12
C LEU A 87 0.29 -0.50 1.56
N GLU A 88 1.35 -0.42 0.75
CA GLU A 88 2.65 -0.97 1.08
C GLU A 88 3.26 -0.29 2.31
N ARG A 89 3.21 1.06 2.36
CA ARG A 89 3.68 1.83 3.53
C ARG A 89 2.89 1.50 4.80
N GLU A 90 1.57 1.37 4.69
CA GLU A 90 0.73 1.02 5.83
C GLU A 90 1.06 -0.40 6.34
N ALA A 91 1.24 -1.36 5.43
CA ALA A 91 1.63 -2.72 5.78
C ALA A 91 3.02 -2.77 6.43
N GLU A 92 3.99 -1.99 5.93
CA GLU A 92 5.32 -1.88 6.51
C GLU A 92 5.26 -1.27 7.92
N GLN A 93 4.49 -0.18 8.10
CA GLN A 93 4.30 0.45 9.41
C GLN A 93 3.70 -0.54 10.42
N GLN A 94 2.65 -1.28 10.04
CA GLN A 94 2.05 -2.28 10.92
C GLN A 94 3.04 -3.40 11.28
N ARG A 95 3.90 -3.81 10.34
CA ARG A 95 4.94 -4.81 10.62
C ARG A 95 5.95 -4.29 11.64
N LEU A 96 6.44 -3.06 11.45
CA LEU A 96 7.39 -2.42 12.37
C LEU A 96 6.79 -2.22 13.76
N GLU A 97 5.53 -1.82 13.85
CA GLU A 97 4.83 -1.64 15.13
C GLU A 97 4.70 -2.97 15.88
N ARG A 98 4.30 -4.05 15.18
CA ARG A 98 4.22 -5.40 15.78
C ARG A 98 5.58 -5.90 16.26
N GLU A 99 6.63 -5.67 15.47
CA GLU A 99 7.99 -6.05 15.85
C GLU A 99 8.46 -5.27 17.09
N ALA A 100 8.22 -3.97 17.13
CA ALA A 100 8.55 -3.13 18.28
C ALA A 100 7.76 -3.53 19.53
N GLU A 101 6.48 -3.87 19.38
CA GLU A 101 5.65 -4.38 20.49
C GLU A 101 6.18 -5.73 21.00
N GLN A 102 6.54 -6.65 20.09
CA GLN A 102 7.11 -7.93 20.47
C GLN A 102 8.43 -7.76 21.23
N GLN A 103 9.33 -6.90 20.74
CA GLN A 103 10.59 -6.61 21.43
C GLN A 103 10.37 -6.02 22.83
N ARG A 104 9.37 -5.14 22.99
CA ARG A 104 9.01 -4.59 24.31
C ARG A 104 8.51 -5.68 25.25
N ARG A 105 7.64 -6.58 24.78
CA ARG A 105 7.13 -7.70 25.57
C ARG A 105 8.25 -8.65 25.99
N GLU A 106 9.16 -8.98 25.07
CA GLU A 106 10.32 -9.83 25.37
C GLU A 106 11.25 -9.17 26.38
N ALA A 107 11.54 -7.87 26.24
CA ALA A 107 12.35 -7.13 27.20
C ALA A 107 11.69 -7.06 28.58
N GLU A 108 10.37 -6.86 28.64
CA GLU A 108 9.62 -6.87 29.89
C GLU A 108 9.66 -8.24 30.57
N GLN A 109 9.45 -9.33 29.83
CA GLN A 109 9.56 -10.68 30.34
C GLN A 109 10.95 -10.97 30.92
N GLN A 110 12.02 -10.59 30.21
CA GLN A 110 13.38 -10.75 30.72
C GLN A 110 13.63 -9.95 32.01
N ARG A 111 13.04 -8.76 32.13
CA ARG A 111 13.15 -7.97 33.37
C ARG A 111 12.45 -8.66 34.53
N LEU A 112 11.22 -9.15 34.32
CA LEU A 112 10.46 -9.88 35.33
C LEU A 112 11.16 -11.18 35.74
N GLU A 113 11.75 -11.91 34.80
CA GLU A 113 12.51 -13.13 35.09
C GLU A 113 13.75 -12.83 35.94
N ARG A 114 14.52 -11.79 35.60
CA ARG A 114 15.68 -11.36 36.39
C ARG A 114 15.28 -10.91 37.80
N GLU A 115 14.18 -10.18 37.93
CA GLU A 115 13.67 -9.75 39.23
C GLU A 115 13.22 -10.95 40.07
N ALA A 116 12.51 -11.91 39.48
CA ALA A 116 12.10 -13.14 40.15
C ALA A 116 13.32 -13.99 40.56
N GLU A 117 14.36 -14.05 39.73
CA GLU A 117 15.60 -14.75 40.07
C GLU A 117 16.34 -14.07 41.24
N GLN A 118 16.42 -12.74 41.24
CA GLN A 118 16.99 -11.98 42.34
C GLN A 118 16.25 -12.24 43.65
N GLN A 119 14.92 -12.17 43.64
CA GLN A 119 14.10 -12.46 44.82
C GLN A 119 14.31 -13.90 45.33
N ARG A 120 14.45 -14.88 44.43
CA ARG A 120 14.76 -16.26 44.82
C ARG A 120 16.13 -16.37 45.48
N ARG A 121 17.16 -15.73 44.92
CA ARG A 121 18.51 -15.71 45.50
C ARG A 121 18.52 -15.04 46.87
N GLU A 122 17.83 -13.92 47.03
CA GLU A 122 17.70 -13.23 48.32
C GLU A 122 16.96 -14.10 49.36
N ALA A 123 15.85 -14.74 48.97
CA ALA A 123 15.11 -15.64 49.84
C ALA A 123 15.94 -16.87 50.24
N GLU A 124 16.74 -17.43 49.32
CA GLU A 124 17.66 -18.52 49.60
C GLU A 124 18.77 -18.11 50.58
N GLN A 125 19.37 -16.94 50.38
CA GLN A 125 20.37 -16.39 51.30
C GLN A 125 19.81 -16.21 52.71
N GLN A 126 18.61 -15.62 52.84
CA GLN A 126 17.95 -15.46 54.14
C GLN A 126 17.67 -16.80 54.81
N ARG A 127 17.30 -17.83 54.04
CA ARG A 127 17.10 -19.19 54.58
C ARG A 127 18.40 -19.79 55.10
N LEU A 128 19.49 -19.66 54.34
CA LEU A 128 20.81 -20.14 54.74
C LEU A 128 21.34 -19.41 55.98
N GLU A 129 21.15 -18.09 56.07
CA GLU A 129 21.51 -17.31 57.26
C GLU A 129 20.74 -17.76 58.50
N ARG A 130 19.42 -17.93 58.39
CA ARG A 130 18.59 -18.46 59.49
C ARG A 130 19.00 -19.87 59.90
N GLU A 131 19.30 -20.75 58.94
CA GLU A 131 19.78 -22.11 59.24
C GLU A 131 21.15 -22.07 59.93
N ALA A 132 22.06 -21.19 59.49
CA ALA A 132 23.37 -21.02 60.13
C ALA A 132 23.24 -20.47 61.55
N GLU A 133 22.36 -19.50 61.77
CA GLU A 133 22.07 -18.95 63.10
C GLU A 133 21.48 -20.01 64.04
N GLN A 134 20.49 -20.79 63.57
CA GLN A 134 19.92 -21.90 64.33
C GLN A 134 20.99 -22.92 64.73
N ARG A 135 21.87 -23.32 63.80
CA ARG A 135 22.99 -24.23 64.11
C ARG A 135 23.97 -23.65 65.12
N ARG A 136 24.18 -22.34 65.13
CA ARG A 136 25.05 -21.69 66.13
C ARG A 136 24.40 -21.74 67.51
N LEU A 137 23.12 -21.41 67.60
CA LEU A 137 22.35 -21.48 68.85
C LEU A 137 22.27 -22.92 69.38
N GLU A 138 22.05 -23.91 68.51
CA GLU A 138 22.06 -25.34 68.89
C GLU A 138 23.43 -25.76 69.45
N ARG A 139 24.52 -25.39 68.78
CA ARG A 139 25.88 -25.70 69.28
C ARG A 139 26.19 -25.02 70.61
N GLU A 140 25.74 -23.78 70.80
CA GLU A 140 25.90 -23.04 72.05
C GLU A 140 25.10 -23.71 73.17
N ALA A 141 23.84 -24.06 72.92
CA ALA A 141 23.01 -24.80 73.88
C ALA A 141 23.59 -26.19 74.22
N GLU A 142 24.12 -26.92 73.24
CA GLU A 142 24.82 -28.19 73.48
C GLU A 142 26.08 -27.98 74.32
N ALA A 143 26.85 -26.92 74.07
CA ALA A 143 28.05 -26.60 74.86
C ALA A 143 27.69 -26.23 76.31
N GLU A 144 26.65 -25.43 76.51
CA GLU A 144 26.12 -25.10 77.84
C GLU A 144 25.64 -26.35 78.58
N GLN A 145 24.88 -27.23 77.92
CA GLN A 145 24.42 -28.48 78.52
C GLN A 145 25.59 -29.36 78.96
N ARG A 146 26.62 -29.51 78.10
CA ARG A 146 27.85 -30.24 78.45
C ARG A 146 28.56 -29.63 79.66
N GLN A 147 28.64 -28.30 79.75
CA GLN A 147 29.23 -27.65 80.93
C GLN A 147 28.44 -27.92 82.21
N ILE A 148 27.10 -27.84 82.14
CA ILE A 148 26.23 -28.15 83.29
C ILE A 148 26.41 -29.62 83.72
N GLU A 149 26.51 -30.55 82.78
CA GLU A 149 26.74 -31.98 83.05
C GLU A 149 28.09 -32.23 83.74
N LEU A 150 29.17 -31.60 83.24
CA LEU A 150 30.49 -31.67 83.87
C LEU A 150 30.46 -31.11 85.30
N GLN A 151 29.81 -29.96 85.52
CA GLN A 151 29.67 -29.39 86.87
C GLN A 151 28.87 -30.30 87.83
N ARG A 152 27.90 -31.08 87.33
CA ARG A 152 27.15 -32.05 88.14
C ARG A 152 28.00 -33.25 88.51
N LEU A 153 28.81 -33.77 87.58
CA LEU A 153 29.75 -34.85 87.84
C LEU A 153 30.80 -34.44 88.88
N GLU A 154 31.41 -33.26 88.73
CA GLU A 154 32.39 -32.73 89.69
C GLU A 154 31.82 -32.53 91.10
N ARG A 155 30.52 -32.23 91.24
CA ARG A 155 29.84 -32.11 92.54
C ARG A 155 29.38 -33.44 93.14
N SER A 156 29.41 -34.52 92.37
CA SER A 156 29.00 -35.86 92.82
C SER A 156 30.15 -36.69 93.40
N ASP A 157 31.41 -36.23 93.25
CA ASP A 157 32.63 -36.91 93.70
C ASP A 157 33.24 -36.29 94.99
N VAL A 158 32.49 -35.47 95.73
CA VAL A 158 32.85 -34.89 97.06
C VAL A 158 31.85 -35.34 98.12
#